data_AF-A0A7J2LLI8-F1
#
_entry.id   AF-A0A7J2LLI8-F1
#
_cell.length_a   1.000
_cell.length_b   1.000
_cell.length_c   1.000
_cell.angle_alpha   90.00
_cell.angle_beta   90.00
_cell.angle_gamma   90.00
#
_symmetry.space_group_name_H-M   'P 1'
#
loop_
_entity.id
_entity.type
_entity.pdbx_description
1 polymer ?
#
loop_
_entity_poly.entity_id
_entity_poly.type
_entity_poly.pdbx_seq_one_letter_code
_entity_poly.pdbx_strand_id
1 'polypeptide(L)'
;MNSSKRKMLAANELLVNELVKIAERKGRVLYDFTNEVITQAIRADKMGLTLKEVLDERGIVEEAKRSGFTLVFKRLWYEVLDRLYEGSEREWLIEEWRETGRWY
;
A
#
# COMPACT_ATOMS: atom_id res chain seq x y z
N MET A 1 -5.06 19.67 29.90
CA MET A 1 -5.01 20.27 28.55
C MET A 1 -3.55 20.45 28.17
N ASN A 2 -2.95 19.50 27.45
CA ASN A 2 -1.61 19.71 26.91
C ASN A 2 -1.76 20.61 25.69
N SER A 3 -1.50 21.91 25.83
CA SER A 3 -1.39 22.77 24.66
C SER A 3 -0.16 22.32 23.88
N SER A 4 -0.38 21.73 22.71
CA SER A 4 0.70 21.33 21.81
C SER A 4 1.46 22.60 21.42
N LYS A 5 2.66 22.79 21.99
CA LYS A 5 3.54 23.90 21.62
C LYS A 5 3.81 23.83 20.11
N ARG A 6 3.49 24.92 19.40
CA ARG A 6 3.82 25.04 17.97
C ARG A 6 5.33 25.16 17.81
N LYS A 7 5.88 24.46 16.82
CA LYS A 7 7.28 24.57 16.40
C LYS A 7 7.31 25.02 14.93
N MET A 8 8.32 25.79 14.56
CA MET A 8 8.60 26.06 13.15
C MET A 8 9.38 24.88 12.55
N LEU A 9 8.94 24.44 11.38
CA LEU A 9 9.63 23.45 10.55
C LEU A 9 9.94 24.12 9.21
N ALA A 10 11.22 24.21 8.87
CA ALA A 10 11.63 24.73 7.57
C ALA A 10 11.34 23.70 6.46
N ALA A 11 10.76 24.15 5.36
CA ALA A 11 10.44 23.33 4.19
C ALA A 11 10.58 24.17 2.92
N ASN A 12 10.75 23.50 1.78
CA ASN A 12 10.80 24.16 0.48
C ASN A 12 9.46 24.87 0.18
N GLU A 13 9.52 26.14 -0.23
CA GLU A 13 8.34 26.97 -0.48
C GLU A 13 7.37 26.36 -1.50
N LEU A 14 7.88 25.80 -2.61
CA LEU A 14 7.03 25.18 -3.64
C LEU A 14 6.28 23.98 -3.07
N LEU A 15 6.93 23.16 -2.24
CA LEU A 15 6.29 22.03 -1.59
C LEU A 15 5.24 22.48 -0.57
N VAL A 16 5.51 23.54 0.18
CA VAL A 16 4.54 24.11 1.14
C VAL A 16 3.32 24.65 0.40
N ASN A 17 3.52 25.37 -0.71
CA ASN A 17 2.43 25.89 -1.53
C ASN A 17 1.55 24.78 -2.11
N GLU A 18 2.15 23.67 -2.57
CA GLU A 18 1.37 22.50 -2.99
C GLU A 18 0.64 21.82 -1.81
N LEU A 19 1.26 21.74 -0.63
CA LEU A 19 0.64 21.19 0.57
C LEU A 19 -0.59 22.02 1.00
N VAL A 20 -0.51 23.36 0.90
CA VAL A 20 -1.64 24.28 1.14
C VAL A 20 -2.80 23.97 0.20
N LYS A 21 -2.54 23.90 -1.11
CA LYS A 21 -3.59 23.58 -2.11
C LYS A 21 -4.24 22.23 -1.83
N ILE A 22 -3.47 21.22 -1.40
CA ILE A 22 -4.02 19.92 -1.03
C ILE A 22 -4.93 20.03 0.20
N ALA A 23 -4.52 20.79 1.22
CA ALA A 23 -5.31 20.99 2.43
C ALA A 23 -6.64 21.69 2.11
N GLU A 24 -6.61 22.76 1.30
CA GLU A 24 -7.79 23.50 0.84
C GLU A 24 -8.75 22.62 0.05
N ARG A 25 -8.25 21.85 -0.92
CA ARG A 25 -9.09 20.89 -1.69
C ARG A 25 -9.77 19.85 -0.80
N LYS A 26 -9.14 19.49 0.33
CA LYS A 26 -9.69 18.55 1.32
C LYS A 26 -10.55 19.23 2.40
N GLY A 27 -10.74 20.56 2.34
CA GLY A 27 -11.48 21.33 3.35
C GLY A 27 -10.83 21.32 4.73
N ARG A 28 -9.49 21.26 4.79
CA ARG A 28 -8.73 21.11 6.03
C ARG A 28 -7.80 22.28 6.31
N VAL A 29 -7.63 22.59 7.60
CA VAL A 29 -6.63 23.56 8.06
C VAL A 29 -5.23 22.99 7.86
N LEU A 30 -4.32 23.81 7.31
CA LEU A 30 -2.94 23.41 7.00
C LEU A 30 -2.21 22.79 8.21
N TYR A 31 -2.41 23.36 9.40
CA TYR A 31 -1.79 22.86 10.63
C TYR A 31 -2.16 21.41 10.92
N ASP A 32 -3.46 21.09 10.90
CA ASP A 32 -3.94 19.73 11.18
C ASP A 32 -3.54 18.76 10.05
N PHE A 33 -3.53 19.23 8.81
CA PHE A 33 -3.10 18.43 7.68
C PHE A 33 -1.60 18.11 7.75
N THR A 34 -0.79 19.09 8.11
CA THR A 34 0.66 18.92 8.30
C THR A 34 0.95 17.93 9.42
N ASN A 35 0.24 18.04 10.56
CA ASN A 35 0.41 17.10 11.67
C ASN A 35 0.02 15.66 11.28
N GLU A 36 -1.02 15.47 10.47
CA GLU A 36 -1.37 14.15 9.96
C GLU A 36 -0.26 13.58 9.05
N VAL A 37 0.26 14.37 8.12
CA VAL A 37 1.35 13.95 7.22
C VAL A 37 2.60 13.56 8.03
N ILE A 38 2.99 14.37 9.02
CA ILE A 38 4.11 14.06 9.93
C ILE A 38 3.82 12.76 10.70
N THR A 39 2.58 12.56 11.16
CA THR A 39 2.18 11.34 11.88
C THR A 39 2.32 10.11 10.99
N GLN A 40 1.93 10.17 9.71
CA GLN A 40 2.10 9.05 8.78
C GLN A 40 3.59 8.79 8.49
N ALA A 41 4.41 9.85 8.36
CA ALA A 41 5.85 9.70 8.20
C ALA A 41 6.48 8.93 9.38
N ILE A 42 6.13 9.30 10.61
CA ILE A 42 6.58 8.61 11.83
C ILE A 42 6.06 7.16 11.88
N ARG A 43 4.82 6.93 11.44
CA ARG A 43 4.24 5.58 11.42
C ARG A 43 4.98 4.66 10.45
N ALA A 44 5.31 5.15 9.25
CA ALA A 44 6.10 4.40 8.28
C ALA A 44 7.47 4.03 8.86
N ASP A 45 8.17 4.99 9.46
CA ASP A 45 9.48 4.78 10.09
C ASP A 45 9.41 3.70 11.20
N LYS A 46 8.38 3.75 12.05
CA LYS A 46 8.14 2.71 13.08
C LYS A 46 7.88 1.32 12.52
N MET A 47 7.47 1.21 11.26
CA MET A 47 7.31 -0.05 10.55
C MET A 47 8.59 -0.49 9.83
N GLY A 48 9.68 0.27 9.94
CA GLY A 48 10.94 0.03 9.22
C GLY A 48 10.88 0.43 7.74
N LEU A 49 9.95 1.32 7.37
CA LEU A 49 9.70 1.73 5.99
C LEU A 49 9.82 3.24 5.83
N THR A 50 10.22 3.68 4.64
CA THR A 50 10.09 5.07 4.19
C THR A 50 8.71 5.32 3.58
N LEU A 51 8.25 6.57 3.56
CA LEU A 51 7.00 6.92 2.86
C LEU A 51 7.04 6.57 1.36
N LYS A 52 8.23 6.59 0.75
CA LYS A 52 8.42 6.17 -0.63
C LYS A 52 8.11 4.68 -0.79
N GLU A 53 8.70 3.82 0.04
CA GLU A 53 8.46 2.38 0.00
C GLU A 53 6.98 2.05 0.22
N VAL A 54 6.30 2.73 1.16
CA VAL A 54 4.86 2.55 1.37
C VAL A 54 4.03 2.87 0.11
N LEU A 55 4.40 3.91 -0.64
CA LEU A 55 3.72 4.28 -1.88
C LEU A 55 4.05 3.31 -3.02
N ASP A 56 5.31 2.90 -3.14
CA ASP A 56 5.77 1.94 -4.14
C ASP A 56 5.08 0.57 -3.95
N GLU A 57 5.05 0.07 -2.72
CA GLU A 57 4.34 -1.17 -2.36
C GLU A 57 2.84 -1.08 -2.65
N ARG A 58 2.21 0.09 -2.42
CA ARG A 58 0.81 0.28 -2.76
C ARG A 58 0.59 0.16 -4.28
N GLY A 59 1.51 0.67 -5.09
CA GLY A 59 1.49 0.52 -6.54
C GLY A 59 1.52 -0.95 -6.97
N ILE A 60 2.40 -1.75 -6.36
CA ILE A 60 2.50 -3.19 -6.61
C ILE A 60 1.18 -3.91 -6.28
N VAL A 61 0.57 -3.61 -5.14
CA VAL A 61 -0.70 -4.23 -4.73
C VAL A 61 -1.85 -3.85 -5.65
N GLU A 62 -1.94 -2.59 -6.09
CA GLU A 62 -2.99 -2.17 -7.02
C GLU A 62 -2.78 -2.76 -8.42
N GLU A 63 -1.54 -2.88 -8.88
CA GLU A 63 -1.24 -3.54 -10.16
C GLU A 63 -1.59 -5.03 -10.11
N ALA A 64 -1.21 -5.74 -9.03
CA ALA A 64 -1.60 -7.13 -8.83
C ALA A 64 -3.12 -7.31 -8.91
N LYS A 65 -3.90 -6.43 -8.24
CA LYS A 65 -5.38 -6.47 -8.34
C LYS A 65 -5.87 -6.24 -9.77
N ARG A 66 -5.28 -5.31 -10.51
CA ARG A 66 -5.64 -5.04 -11.92
C ARG A 66 -5.32 -6.23 -12.82
N SER A 67 -4.23 -6.92 -12.57
CA SER A 67 -3.85 -8.16 -13.27
C SER A 67 -4.66 -9.39 -12.81
N GLY A 68 -5.73 -9.21 -12.03
CA GLY A 68 -6.64 -10.28 -11.62
C GLY A 68 -6.22 -11.06 -10.37
N PHE A 69 -5.16 -10.65 -9.67
CA PHE A 69 -4.75 -11.29 -8.42
C PHE A 69 -5.71 -10.90 -7.28
N THR A 70 -5.93 -11.85 -6.38
CA THR A 70 -6.72 -11.65 -5.17
C THR A 70 -5.98 -12.14 -3.93
N LEU A 71 -6.34 -11.60 -2.77
CA LEU A 71 -5.78 -12.04 -1.49
C LEU A 71 -6.50 -13.31 -1.03
N VAL A 72 -5.73 -14.34 -0.71
CA VAL A 72 -6.22 -15.61 -0.19
C VAL A 72 -5.53 -15.96 1.12
N PHE A 73 -6.22 -16.69 2.00
CA PHE A 73 -5.59 -17.20 3.22
C PHE A 73 -4.52 -18.22 2.86
N LYS A 74 -3.25 -17.90 3.17
CA LYS A 74 -2.08 -18.72 2.82
C LYS A 74 -2.29 -20.21 3.12
N ARG A 75 -2.74 -20.53 4.35
CA ARG A 75 -2.97 -21.91 4.79
C ARG A 75 -4.00 -22.61 3.90
N LEU A 76 -5.17 -22.00 3.72
CA LEU A 76 -6.25 -22.56 2.91
C LEU A 76 -5.83 -22.73 1.44
N TRP A 77 -5.08 -21.76 0.91
CA TRP A 77 -4.58 -21.82 -0.46
C TRP A 77 -3.67 -23.03 -0.69
N TYR A 78 -2.69 -23.26 0.19
CA TYR A 78 -1.84 -24.45 0.09
C TYR A 78 -2.63 -25.74 0.29
N GLU A 79 -3.50 -25.81 1.30
CA GLU A 79 -4.32 -27.00 1.52
C GLU A 79 -5.20 -27.37 0.30
N VAL A 80 -5.75 -26.37 -0.39
CA VAL A 80 -6.53 -26.59 -1.62
C VAL A 80 -5.63 -27.03 -2.77
N LEU A 81 -4.49 -26.37 -2.96
CA LEU A 81 -3.52 -26.72 -4.01
C LEU A 81 -2.99 -28.14 -3.84
N ASP A 82 -2.61 -28.53 -2.62
CA ASP A 82 -2.10 -29.87 -2.32
C ASP A 82 -3.15 -30.94 -2.64
N ARG A 83 -4.41 -30.72 -2.23
CA ARG A 83 -5.51 -31.63 -2.55
C ARG A 83 -5.79 -31.75 -4.05
N LEU A 84 -5.74 -30.64 -4.78
CA LEU A 84 -5.93 -30.65 -6.24
C LEU A 84 -4.76 -31.34 -6.94
N TYR A 85 -3.54 -31.12 -6.46
CA TYR A 85 -2.33 -31.70 -7.01
C TYR A 85 -2.21 -33.20 -6.75
N GLU A 86 -2.66 -33.67 -5.58
CA GLU A 86 -2.72 -35.10 -5.23
C GLU A 86 -3.93 -35.82 -5.85
N GLY A 87 -4.92 -35.06 -6.36
CA GLY A 87 -6.16 -35.56 -6.93
C GLY A 87 -6.14 -35.78 -8.45
N SER A 88 -7.32 -36.01 -9.02
CA SER A 88 -7.52 -36.19 -10.48
C SER A 88 -7.23 -34.94 -11.30
N GLU A 89 -7.32 -33.75 -10.68
CA GLU A 89 -7.21 -32.46 -11.36
C GLU A 89 -5.75 -31.98 -11.54
N ARG A 90 -4.77 -32.82 -11.20
CA ARG A 90 -3.34 -32.46 -11.23
C ARG A 90 -2.89 -31.92 -12.59
N GLU A 91 -3.26 -32.60 -13.67
CA GLU A 91 -2.84 -32.24 -15.02
C GLU A 91 -3.48 -30.92 -15.47
N TRP A 92 -4.77 -30.73 -15.17
CA TRP A 92 -5.47 -29.47 -15.38
C TRP A 92 -4.80 -28.34 -14.61
N LEU A 93 -4.51 -28.54 -13.32
CA LEU A 93 -3.88 -27.53 -12.48
C LEU A 93 -2.52 -27.09 -13.07
N ILE A 94 -1.68 -28.04 -13.49
CA ILE A 94 -0.38 -27.73 -14.11
C ILE A 94 -0.55 -26.91 -15.39
N GLU A 95 -1.51 -27.26 -16.26
CA GLU A 95 -1.72 -26.52 -17.50
C GLU A 95 -2.28 -25.12 -17.21
N GLU A 96 -3.24 -24.95 -16.30
CA GLU A 96 -3.76 -23.63 -15.93
C GLU A 96 -2.68 -22.71 -15.34
N TRP A 97 -1.78 -23.25 -14.51
CA TRP A 97 -0.63 -22.49 -14.02
C TRP A 97 0.31 -22.08 -15.15
N ARG A 98 0.49 -22.95 -16.15
CA ARG A 98 1.31 -22.66 -17.33
C ARG A 98 0.66 -21.59 -18.22
N GLU A 99 -0.65 -21.68 -18.47
CA GLU A 99 -1.41 -20.71 -19.24
C GLU A 99 -1.45 -19.35 -18.53
N THR A 100 -1.80 -19.35 -17.24
CA THR A 100 -1.88 -18.12 -16.44
C THR A 100 -0.50 -17.49 -16.20
N GLY A 101 0.55 -18.31 -16.10
CA GLY A 101 1.93 -17.86 -15.91
C GLY A 101 2.63 -17.39 -17.19
N ARG A 102 2.05 -17.64 -18.37
CA ARG A 102 2.46 -17.02 -19.63
C ARG A 102 1.85 -15.63 -19.69
N TRP A 103 2.50 -14.69 -19.02
CA TRP A 103 2.22 -13.28 -19.19
C TRP A 103 2.49 -12.89 -20.65
N TYR A 104 1.44 -12.43 -21.34
CA TYR A 104 1.51 -11.68 -22.60
C TYR A 104 1.59 -10.19 -22.30
#